data_AF-A0A2A2SB17-F1
#
_entry.id   AF-A0A2A2SB17-F1
#
_cell.length_a   1.000
_cell.length_b   1.000
_cell.length_c   1.000
_cell.angle_alpha   90.00
_cell.angle_beta   90.00
_cell.angle_gamma   90.00
#
_symmetry.space_group_name_H-M   'P 1'
#
loop_
_entity.id
_entity.type
_entity.pdbx_description
1 polymer ?
#
loop_
_entity_poly.entity_id
_entity_poly.type
_entity_poly.pdbx_seq_one_letter_code
_entity_poly.pdbx_strand_id
1 'polypeptide(L)'
;MLSDIAHQRTQSLLRQRRVLLIAAGGSFLTNLALVSSLSTRDREVILQPINTRPLAISSSGVSADYLELVTRDVALVLLNRSPAALDYWMEQILKVADPSAYGTLRAELVKIVTEQRGSDLSQAFVITGLTVDAETLTSVVDGDLKTFVGGQVIASEKKRFRFGWRYAGLRLSLLSFALVPDKKDASL
;
A
#
# COMPACT_ATOMS: atom_id res chain seq x y z
N MET A 1 -23.43 71.32 6.43
CA MET A 1 -23.06 70.36 7.49
C MET A 1 -23.64 68.97 7.29
N LEU A 2 -24.97 68.76 7.17
CA LEU A 2 -25.53 67.41 6.93
C LEU A 2 -25.19 66.83 5.55
N SER A 3 -25.10 67.67 4.52
CA SER A 3 -24.70 67.30 3.14
C SER A 3 -23.24 66.85 3.04
N ASP A 4 -22.33 67.50 3.79
CA ASP A 4 -20.90 67.13 3.81
C ASP A 4 -20.67 65.79 4.50
N ILE A 5 -21.41 65.50 5.58
CA ILE A 5 -21.38 64.20 6.27
C ILE A 5 -21.91 63.08 5.35
N ALA A 6 -22.95 63.36 4.56
CA ALA A 6 -23.47 62.42 3.57
C ALA A 6 -22.45 62.14 2.46
N HIS A 7 -21.82 63.17 1.90
CA HIS A 7 -20.79 63.01 0.86
C HIS A 7 -19.54 62.29 1.35
N GLN A 8 -19.09 62.56 2.59
CA GLN A 8 -17.96 61.84 3.19
C GLN A 8 -18.28 60.35 3.40
N ARG A 9 -19.51 60.01 3.83
CA ARG A 9 -19.96 58.61 3.96
C ARG A 9 -20.09 57.92 2.61
N THR A 10 -20.58 58.58 1.56
CA THR A 10 -20.64 58.00 0.21
C THR A 10 -19.24 57.73 -0.33
N GLN A 11 -18.28 58.63 -0.10
CA GLN A 11 -16.89 58.44 -0.55
C GLN A 11 -16.17 57.29 0.19
N SER A 12 -16.41 57.12 1.49
CA SER A 12 -15.81 56.00 2.24
C SER A 12 -16.37 54.65 1.80
N LEU A 13 -17.67 54.56 1.53
CA LEU A 13 -18.31 53.35 0.99
C LEU A 13 -17.79 52.99 -0.41
N LEU A 14 -17.58 53.98 -1.28
CA LEU A 14 -16.99 53.75 -2.60
C LEU A 14 -15.54 53.26 -2.53
N ARG A 15 -14.73 53.78 -1.59
CA ARG A 15 -13.37 53.30 -1.34
C ARG A 15 -13.36 51.89 -0.78
N GLN A 16 -14.21 51.60 0.21
CA GLN A 16 -14.37 50.24 0.77
C GLN A 16 -14.78 49.23 -0.31
N ARG A 17 -15.74 49.58 -1.17
CA ARG A 17 -16.14 48.72 -2.30
C ARG A 17 -15.00 48.46 -3.27
N ARG A 18 -14.20 49.47 -3.62
CA ARG A 18 -13.02 49.29 -4.50
C ARG A 18 -11.97 48.40 -3.88
N VAL A 19 -11.66 48.58 -2.59
CA VAL A 19 -10.72 47.72 -1.87
C VAL A 19 -11.22 46.28 -1.80
N LEU A 20 -12.51 46.08 -1.52
CA LEU A 20 -13.13 44.75 -1.52
C LEU A 20 -13.09 44.09 -2.90
N LEU A 21 -13.36 44.84 -3.98
CA LEU A 21 -13.29 44.32 -5.35
C LEU A 21 -11.86 43.93 -5.74
N ILE A 22 -10.86 44.73 -5.36
CA ILE A 22 -9.45 44.42 -5.60
C ILE A 22 -9.04 43.18 -4.81
N ALA A 23 -9.39 43.11 -3.52
CA ALA A 23 -9.09 41.97 -2.67
C ALA A 23 -9.76 40.68 -3.17
N ALA A 24 -11.04 40.75 -3.56
CA ALA A 24 -11.78 39.62 -4.11
C ALA A 24 -11.20 39.18 -5.46
N GLY A 25 -10.88 40.12 -6.36
CA GLY A 25 -10.25 39.83 -7.64
C GLY A 25 -8.87 39.20 -7.47
N GLY A 26 -8.05 39.73 -6.55
CA GLY A 26 -6.75 39.15 -6.20
C GLY A 26 -6.89 37.73 -5.67
N SER A 27 -7.78 37.50 -4.71
CA SER A 27 -8.04 36.16 -4.15
C SER A 27 -8.54 35.18 -5.22
N PHE A 28 -9.41 35.61 -6.12
CA PHE A 28 -9.89 34.78 -7.23
C PHE A 28 -8.76 34.35 -8.15
N LEU A 29 -7.89 35.29 -8.57
CA LEU A 29 -6.73 34.99 -9.40
C LEU A 29 -5.74 34.05 -8.71
N THR A 30 -5.47 34.25 -7.41
CA THR A 30 -4.61 33.35 -6.64
C THR A 30 -5.18 31.94 -6.56
N ASN A 31 -6.48 31.79 -6.30
CA ASN A 31 -7.14 30.49 -6.29
C ASN A 31 -7.07 29.81 -7.66
N LEU A 32 -7.28 30.57 -8.75
CA LEU A 32 -7.23 30.04 -10.11
C LEU A 32 -5.82 29.57 -10.48
N ALA A 33 -4.79 30.32 -10.07
CA ALA A 33 -3.39 29.91 -10.23
C ALA A 33 -3.06 28.64 -9.42
N LEU A 34 -3.54 28.54 -8.17
CA LEU A 34 -3.37 27.35 -7.34
C LEU A 34 -4.04 26.11 -7.97
N VAL A 35 -5.28 26.24 -8.45
CA VAL A 35 -5.99 25.15 -9.14
C VAL A 35 -5.26 24.72 -10.41
N SER A 36 -4.80 25.68 -11.21
CA SER A 36 -4.00 25.38 -12.41
C SER A 36 -2.71 24.65 -12.06
N SER A 37 -1.97 25.11 -11.05
CA SER A 37 -0.72 24.50 -10.62
C SER A 37 -0.91 23.08 -10.09
N LEU A 38 -2.00 22.82 -9.37
CA LEU A 38 -2.35 21.48 -8.91
C LEU A 38 -2.75 20.56 -10.06
N SER A 39 -3.40 21.08 -11.10
CA SER A 39 -3.78 20.30 -12.28
C SER A 39 -2.59 19.91 -13.15
N THR A 40 -1.52 20.71 -13.15
CA THR A 40 -0.30 20.48 -13.94
C THR A 40 0.77 19.70 -13.18
N ARG A 41 0.51 19.21 -11.96
CA ARG A 41 1.48 18.37 -11.25
C ARG A 41 1.74 17.12 -12.06
N ASP A 42 2.98 16.98 -12.52
CA ASP A 42 3.45 15.86 -13.30
C ASP A 42 3.15 14.55 -12.55
N ARG A 43 2.29 13.74 -13.15
CA ARG A 43 2.09 12.37 -12.71
C ARG A 43 3.31 11.60 -13.19
N GLU A 44 4.25 11.33 -12.28
CA GLU A 44 5.40 10.47 -12.59
C GLU A 44 4.88 9.05 -12.84
N VAL A 45 4.84 8.67 -14.11
CA VAL A 45 4.39 7.34 -14.56
C VAL A 45 5.61 6.46 -14.70
N ILE A 46 5.86 5.64 -13.68
CA ILE A 46 6.90 4.60 -13.74
C ILE A 46 6.31 3.40 -14.47
N LEU A 47 6.80 3.14 -15.68
CA LEU A 47 6.47 1.92 -16.42
C LEU A 47 7.30 0.77 -15.87
N GLN A 48 6.62 -0.32 -15.52
CA GLN A 48 7.29 -1.57 -15.20
C GLN A 48 7.40 -2.45 -16.44
N PRO A 49 8.53 -3.16 -16.64
CA PRO A 49 8.78 -3.91 -17.87
C PRO A 49 7.71 -4.94 -18.25
N ILE A 50 6.98 -5.48 -17.27
CA ILE A 50 6.00 -6.55 -17.46
C ILE A 50 4.55 -6.05 -17.58
N ASN A 51 4.29 -4.76 -17.30
CA ASN A 51 2.94 -4.22 -17.29
C ASN A 51 2.70 -3.35 -18.53
N THR A 52 1.65 -3.66 -19.29
CA THR A 52 1.21 -2.86 -20.45
C THR A 52 0.51 -1.56 -20.04
N ARG A 53 0.24 -1.36 -18.74
CA ARG A 53 -0.44 -0.19 -18.20
C ARG A 53 0.40 0.45 -17.09
N PRO A 54 0.39 1.79 -16.98
CA PRO A 54 0.92 2.50 -15.83
C PRO A 54 0.40 1.96 -14.51
N LEU A 55 1.30 1.68 -13.56
CA LEU A 55 0.89 1.44 -12.18
C LEU A 55 0.51 2.78 -11.55
N ALA A 56 -0.76 2.95 -11.24
CA ALA A 56 -1.27 4.16 -10.63
C ALA A 56 -1.70 3.89 -9.19
N ILE A 57 -1.15 4.67 -8.28
CA ILE A 57 -1.62 4.79 -6.90
C ILE A 57 -2.33 6.15 -6.81
N SER A 58 -3.52 6.17 -6.22
CA SER A 58 -4.32 7.40 -6.12
C SER A 58 -4.89 7.54 -4.71
N SER A 59 -5.29 8.75 -4.33
CA SER A 59 -6.03 8.96 -3.07
C SER A 59 -7.33 8.16 -3.01
N SER A 60 -7.92 7.80 -4.16
CA SER A 60 -9.12 6.97 -4.26
C SER A 60 -8.88 5.47 -4.07
N GLY A 61 -7.62 5.02 -4.09
CA GLY A 61 -7.29 3.62 -3.89
C GLY A 61 -6.15 3.11 -4.77
N VAL A 62 -6.04 1.79 -4.77
CA VAL A 62 -4.97 1.00 -5.37
C VAL A 62 -5.49 0.28 -6.60
N SER A 63 -4.76 0.30 -7.70
CA SER A 63 -5.11 -0.51 -8.87
C SER A 63 -4.88 -2.00 -8.61
N ALA A 64 -5.68 -2.87 -9.25
CA ALA A 64 -5.48 -4.31 -9.19
C ALA A 64 -4.05 -4.71 -9.60
N ASP A 65 -3.53 -4.13 -10.69
CA ASP A 65 -2.16 -4.39 -11.17
C ASP A 65 -1.09 -4.04 -10.12
N TYR A 66 -1.28 -2.96 -9.34
CA TYR A 66 -0.34 -2.59 -8.27
C TYR A 66 -0.47 -3.53 -7.07
N LEU A 67 -1.70 -3.90 -6.70
CA LEU A 67 -1.94 -4.87 -5.63
C LEU A 67 -1.34 -6.23 -5.98
N GLU A 68 -1.46 -6.67 -7.22
CA GLU A 68 -0.86 -7.90 -7.73
C GLU A 68 0.66 -7.86 -7.67
N LEU A 69 1.27 -6.77 -8.14
CA LEU A 69 2.71 -6.58 -8.05
C LEU A 69 3.21 -6.70 -6.60
N VAL A 70 2.63 -5.91 -5.69
CA VAL A 70 3.05 -5.88 -4.29
C VAL A 70 2.79 -7.24 -3.63
N THR A 71 1.66 -7.88 -3.93
CA THR A 71 1.37 -9.22 -3.43
C THR A 71 2.42 -10.22 -3.88
N ARG A 72 2.81 -10.20 -5.15
CA ARG A 72 3.81 -11.12 -5.69
C ARG A 72 5.16 -10.93 -4.99
N ASP A 73 5.62 -9.69 -4.87
CA ASP A 73 6.89 -9.35 -4.20
C ASP A 73 6.90 -9.84 -2.75
N VAL A 74 5.87 -9.47 -1.99
CA VAL A 74 5.74 -9.82 -0.57
C VAL A 74 5.55 -11.32 -0.38
N ALA A 75 4.79 -12.00 -1.24
CA ALA A 75 4.62 -13.46 -1.16
C ALA A 75 5.95 -14.19 -1.41
N LEU A 76 6.75 -13.72 -2.38
CA LEU A 76 8.06 -14.31 -2.63
C LEU A 76 9.01 -14.11 -1.44
N VAL A 77 9.00 -12.95 -0.78
CA VAL A 77 9.81 -12.75 0.42
C VAL A 77 9.28 -13.56 1.60
N LEU A 78 7.98 -13.51 1.88
CA LEU A 78 7.38 -14.11 3.07
C LEU A 78 7.44 -15.65 3.04
N LEU A 79 7.21 -16.26 1.88
CA LEU A 79 7.06 -17.71 1.72
C LEU A 79 8.37 -18.43 1.34
N ASN A 80 9.47 -17.70 1.13
CA ASN A 80 10.79 -18.28 0.85
C ASN A 80 11.77 -17.90 1.97
N ARG A 81 12.32 -18.90 2.65
CA ARG A 81 13.24 -18.67 3.78
C ARG A 81 14.28 -19.77 3.91
N SER A 82 15.45 -19.40 4.38
CA SER A 82 16.55 -20.29 4.71
C SER A 82 17.26 -19.82 5.98
N PRO A 83 17.96 -20.71 6.71
CA PRO A 83 18.62 -20.37 7.98
C PRO A 83 19.65 -19.24 7.83
N ALA A 84 20.32 -19.16 6.67
CA ALA A 84 21.33 -18.14 6.38
C ALA A 84 20.77 -16.72 6.22
N ALA A 85 19.47 -16.57 5.94
CA ALA A 85 18.85 -15.28 5.61
C ALA A 85 17.71 -14.88 6.57
N LEU A 86 17.54 -15.57 7.69
CA LEU A 86 16.41 -15.36 8.61
C LEU A 86 16.31 -13.94 9.16
N ASP A 87 17.44 -13.32 9.51
CA ASP A 87 17.46 -11.95 10.05
C ASP A 87 17.03 -10.93 8.99
N TYR A 88 17.57 -11.06 7.77
CA TYR A 88 17.18 -10.23 6.63
C TYR A 88 15.71 -10.43 6.27
N TRP A 89 15.26 -11.68 6.20
CA TRP A 89 13.86 -12.04 5.92
C TRP A 89 12.89 -11.37 6.89
N MET A 90 13.15 -11.47 8.21
CA MET A 90 12.32 -10.84 9.23
C MET A 90 12.29 -9.32 9.06
N GLU A 91 13.44 -8.68 8.83
CA GLU A 91 13.52 -7.24 8.62
C GLU A 91 12.69 -6.78 7.41
N GLN A 92 12.77 -7.50 6.28
CA GLN A 92 12.01 -7.13 5.07
C GLN A 92 10.50 -7.27 5.27
N ILE A 93 10.03 -8.32 5.95
CA ILE A 93 8.59 -8.49 6.21
C ILE A 93 8.07 -7.38 7.11
N LEU A 94 8.81 -7.03 8.16
CA LEU A 94 8.42 -5.97 9.09
C LEU A 94 8.36 -4.58 8.43
N LYS A 95 9.13 -4.35 7.36
CA LYS A 95 9.03 -3.11 6.57
C LYS A 95 7.69 -2.95 5.84
N VAL A 96 7.01 -4.05 5.51
CA VAL A 96 5.72 -4.00 4.80
C VAL A 96 4.53 -4.09 5.76
N ALA A 97 4.79 -4.53 6.99
CA ALA A 97 3.78 -4.67 8.03
C ALA A 97 3.01 -3.38 8.29
N ASP A 98 1.72 -3.54 8.54
CA ASP A 98 0.89 -2.46 9.02
C ASP A 98 1.24 -2.05 10.46
N PRO A 99 1.33 -0.75 10.80
CA PRO A 99 1.63 -0.32 12.16
C PRO A 99 0.73 -0.91 13.25
N SER A 100 -0.54 -1.19 12.92
CA SER A 100 -1.49 -1.80 13.87
C SER A 100 -1.28 -3.31 14.06
N ALA A 101 -0.73 -4.00 13.05
CA ALA A 101 -0.44 -5.44 13.09
C ALA A 101 1.03 -5.75 13.43
N TYR A 102 1.91 -4.72 13.47
CA TYR A 102 3.36 -4.87 13.61
C TYR A 102 3.76 -5.70 14.83
N GLY A 103 3.15 -5.45 16.00
CA GLY A 103 3.48 -6.15 17.23
C GLY A 103 3.18 -7.65 17.15
N THR A 104 1.98 -8.00 16.68
CA THR A 104 1.54 -9.39 16.49
C THR A 104 2.40 -10.10 15.46
N LEU A 105 2.62 -9.48 14.29
CA LEU A 105 3.44 -10.06 13.23
C LEU A 105 4.88 -10.28 13.70
N ARG A 106 5.48 -9.31 14.40
CA ARG A 106 6.82 -9.46 14.96
C ARG A 106 6.92 -10.63 15.93
N ALA A 107 5.93 -10.82 16.79
CA ALA A 107 5.92 -11.95 17.73
C ALA A 107 5.89 -13.30 16.99
N GLU A 108 5.08 -13.43 15.95
CA GLU A 108 5.03 -14.63 15.10
C GLU A 108 6.34 -14.88 14.35
N LEU A 109 6.92 -13.83 13.76
CA LEU A 109 8.21 -13.95 13.05
C LEU A 109 9.34 -14.34 13.99
N VAL A 110 9.40 -13.77 15.21
CA VAL A 110 10.41 -14.14 16.21
C VAL A 110 10.28 -15.62 16.57
N LYS A 111 9.07 -16.12 16.79
CA LYS A 111 8.83 -17.55 17.06
C LYS A 111 9.39 -18.42 15.93
N ILE A 112 9.07 -18.10 14.68
CA ILE A 112 9.58 -18.80 13.49
C ILE A 112 11.11 -18.78 13.45
N VAL A 113 11.72 -17.60 13.66
CA VAL A 113 13.18 -17.43 13.64
C VAL A 113 13.83 -18.26 14.74
N THR A 114 13.27 -18.28 15.95
CA THR A 114 13.80 -19.08 17.06
C THR A 114 13.68 -20.58 16.79
N GLU A 115 12.58 -21.04 16.19
CA GLU A 115 12.38 -22.45 15.83
C GLU A 115 13.30 -22.92 14.70
N GLN A 116 13.61 -22.03 13.74
CA GLN A 116 14.45 -22.36 12.58
C GLN A 116 15.96 -22.13 12.82
N ARG A 117 16.33 -21.35 13.84
CA ARG A 117 17.74 -21.16 14.20
C ARG A 117 18.37 -22.49 14.61
N GLY A 118 19.44 -22.87 13.90
CA GLY A 118 20.14 -24.14 14.13
C GLY A 118 19.52 -25.35 13.44
N SER A 119 18.45 -25.17 12.66
CA SER A 119 17.91 -26.19 11.77
C SER A 119 18.45 -26.00 10.35
N ASP A 120 18.66 -27.10 9.61
CA ASP A 120 18.96 -27.06 8.16
C ASP A 120 17.69 -26.98 7.29
N LEU A 121 16.56 -26.60 7.90
CA LEU A 121 15.28 -26.46 7.25
C LEU A 121 15.23 -25.20 6.39
N SER A 122 14.98 -25.37 5.08
CA SER A 122 14.68 -24.27 4.17
C SER A 122 13.33 -24.49 3.50
N GLN A 123 12.69 -23.39 3.09
CA GLN A 123 11.41 -23.44 2.39
C GLN A 123 11.47 -22.59 1.13
N ALA A 124 10.89 -23.10 0.06
CA ALA A 124 10.70 -22.36 -1.17
C ALA A 124 9.26 -22.50 -1.66
N PHE A 125 8.67 -21.40 -2.11
CA PHE A 125 7.31 -21.36 -2.61
C PHE A 125 7.30 -20.99 -4.08
N VAL A 126 6.68 -21.85 -4.88
CA VAL A 126 6.54 -21.68 -6.33
C VAL A 126 5.12 -21.21 -6.62
N ILE A 127 4.98 -19.94 -7.01
CA ILE A 127 3.68 -19.35 -7.36
C ILE A 127 3.16 -20.01 -8.65
N THR A 128 1.95 -20.56 -8.59
CA THR A 128 1.22 -21.12 -9.74
C THR A 128 0.03 -20.26 -10.14
N GLY A 129 -0.46 -19.41 -9.24
CA GLY A 129 -1.59 -18.53 -9.49
C GLY A 129 -1.65 -17.39 -8.48
N LEU A 130 -2.24 -16.28 -8.89
CA LEU A 130 -2.45 -15.11 -8.06
C LEU A 130 -3.77 -14.45 -8.45
N THR A 131 -4.58 -14.10 -7.46
CA THR A 131 -5.86 -13.39 -7.65
C THR A 131 -5.91 -12.22 -6.68
N VAL A 132 -6.33 -11.06 -7.16
CA VAL A 132 -6.44 -9.84 -6.35
C VAL A 132 -7.84 -9.26 -6.41
N ASP A 133 -8.23 -8.64 -5.30
CA ASP A 133 -9.43 -7.84 -5.18
C ASP A 133 -9.05 -6.48 -4.59
N ALA A 134 -9.03 -5.46 -5.46
CA ALA A 134 -8.69 -4.10 -5.10
C ALA A 134 -9.79 -3.39 -4.29
N GLU A 135 -11.04 -3.87 -4.36
CA GLU A 135 -12.16 -3.29 -3.60
C GLU A 135 -12.08 -3.71 -2.14
N THR A 136 -11.84 -4.99 -1.88
CA THR A 136 -11.68 -5.51 -0.50
C THR A 136 -10.25 -5.42 0.03
N LEU A 137 -9.29 -4.99 -0.80
CA LEU A 137 -7.86 -4.96 -0.51
C LEU A 137 -7.36 -6.33 -0.03
N THR A 138 -7.76 -7.38 -0.73
CA THR A 138 -7.33 -8.75 -0.46
C THR A 138 -6.65 -9.36 -1.67
N SER A 139 -5.75 -10.30 -1.43
CA SER A 139 -5.15 -11.10 -2.49
C SER A 139 -4.90 -12.52 -2.04
N VAL A 140 -4.91 -13.43 -3.00
CA VAL A 140 -4.76 -14.86 -2.80
C VAL A 140 -3.67 -15.35 -3.74
N VAL A 141 -2.72 -16.11 -3.19
CA VAL A 141 -1.62 -16.71 -3.93
C VAL A 141 -1.69 -18.22 -3.79
N ASP A 142 -1.73 -18.90 -4.93
CA ASP A 142 -1.69 -20.35 -5.05
C ASP A 142 -0.30 -20.80 -5.49
N GLY A 143 0.17 -21.92 -4.93
CA GLY A 143 1.47 -22.45 -5.29
C GLY A 143 1.86 -23.73 -4.57
N ASP A 144 3.06 -24.20 -4.90
CA ASP A 144 3.67 -25.36 -4.26
C ASP A 144 4.68 -24.90 -3.21
N LEU A 145 4.45 -25.25 -1.95
CA LEU A 145 5.39 -25.07 -0.85
C LEU A 145 6.31 -26.28 -0.75
N LYS A 146 7.59 -26.07 -1.06
CA LYS A 146 8.64 -27.07 -0.97
C LYS A 146 9.44 -26.86 0.30
N THR A 147 9.64 -27.95 1.05
CA THR A 147 10.45 -27.96 2.27
C THR A 147 11.70 -28.77 2.02
N PHE A 148 12.85 -28.22 2.41
CA PHE A 148 14.17 -28.79 2.20
C PHE A 148 14.88 -29.01 3.52
N VAL A 149 15.65 -30.10 3.62
CA VAL A 149 16.60 -30.35 4.71
C VAL A 149 17.90 -30.83 4.09
N GLY A 150 19.02 -30.17 4.41
CA GLY A 150 20.34 -30.54 3.87
C GLY A 150 20.43 -30.56 2.33
N GLY A 151 19.57 -29.79 1.64
CA GLY A 151 19.52 -29.72 0.18
C GLY A 151 18.57 -30.72 -0.51
N GLN A 152 17.93 -31.63 0.23
CA GLN A 152 16.92 -32.55 -0.33
C GLN A 152 15.50 -32.05 -0.07
N VAL A 153 14.59 -32.24 -1.04
CA VAL A 153 13.16 -31.95 -0.86
C VAL A 153 12.53 -33.06 -0.01
N ILE A 154 12.02 -32.70 1.16
CA ILE A 154 11.34 -33.64 2.08
C ILE A 154 9.82 -33.55 2.00
N ALA A 155 9.27 -32.43 1.52
CA ALA A 155 7.85 -32.23 1.32
C ALA A 155 7.59 -31.25 0.17
N SER A 156 6.48 -31.45 -0.54
CA SER A 156 5.97 -30.56 -1.58
C SER A 156 4.45 -30.55 -1.49
N GLU A 157 3.87 -29.45 -1.05
CA GLU A 157 2.44 -29.35 -0.78
C GLU A 157 1.82 -28.18 -1.55
N LYS A 158 0.67 -28.42 -2.16
CA LYS A 158 -0.14 -27.33 -2.72
C LYS A 158 -0.76 -26.53 -1.59
N LYS A 159 -0.45 -25.23 -1.54
CA LYS A 159 -0.95 -24.31 -0.51
C LYS A 159 -1.49 -23.06 -1.17
N ARG A 160 -2.49 -22.48 -0.51
CA ARG A 160 -3.09 -21.21 -0.89
C ARG A 160 -2.99 -20.26 0.29
N PHE A 161 -2.46 -19.07 0.06
CA PHE A 161 -2.30 -18.06 1.10
C PHE A 161 -3.12 -16.82 0.77
N ARG A 162 -3.79 -16.27 1.78
CA ARG A 162 -4.53 -15.00 1.68
C ARG A 162 -3.74 -13.90 2.37
N PHE A 163 -3.63 -12.78 1.69
CA PHE A 163 -3.06 -11.54 2.18
C PHE A 163 -4.18 -10.51 2.30
N GLY A 164 -4.23 -9.85 3.45
CA GLY A 164 -5.10 -8.70 3.69
C GLY A 164 -4.27 -7.45 3.79
N TRP A 165 -4.69 -6.40 3.10
CA TRP A 165 -3.94 -5.16 2.96
C TRP A 165 -4.71 -4.00 3.56
N ARG A 166 -3.96 -2.98 3.98
CA ARG A 166 -4.50 -1.67 4.32
C ARG A 166 -3.86 -0.62 3.44
N TYR A 167 -4.68 0.27 2.90
CA TYR A 167 -4.21 1.40 2.13
C TYR A 167 -4.50 2.70 2.88
N ALA A 168 -3.45 3.35 3.36
CA ALA A 168 -3.56 4.59 4.13
C ALA A 168 -2.38 5.52 3.84
N GLY A 169 -2.64 6.81 3.63
CA GLY A 169 -1.58 7.81 3.41
C GLY A 169 -0.68 7.51 2.20
N LEU A 170 -1.27 7.00 1.10
CA LEU A 170 -0.57 6.55 -0.10
C LEU A 170 0.34 5.31 0.07
N ARG A 171 0.27 4.63 1.21
CA ARG A 171 1.03 3.42 1.49
C ARG A 171 0.11 2.21 1.57
N LEU A 172 0.49 1.14 0.89
CA LEU A 172 -0.09 -0.17 1.04
C LEU A 172 0.73 -0.96 2.08
N SER A 173 0.07 -1.50 3.09
CA SER A 173 0.70 -2.27 4.18
C SER A 173 0.00 -3.61 4.40
N LEU A 174 0.78 -4.62 4.80
CA LEU A 174 0.28 -5.95 5.11
C LEU A 174 -0.41 -5.94 6.48
N LEU A 175 -1.72 -6.16 6.49
CA LEU A 175 -2.53 -6.21 7.70
C LEU A 175 -2.66 -7.63 8.25
N SER A 176 -2.82 -8.62 7.37
CA SER A 176 -3.00 -10.02 7.77
C SER A 176 -2.46 -10.98 6.73
N PHE A 177 -1.99 -12.15 7.18
CA PHE A 177 -1.55 -13.25 6.34
C PHE A 177 -2.06 -14.56 6.92
N ALA A 178 -2.67 -15.40 6.09
CA ALA A 178 -3.23 -16.67 6.55
C ALA A 178 -3.19 -17.76 5.47
N LEU A 179 -2.97 -19.00 5.88
CA LEU A 179 -3.21 -20.16 5.04
C LEU A 179 -4.73 -20.31 4.81
N VAL A 180 -5.13 -20.48 3.56
CA VAL A 180 -6.51 -20.82 3.20
C VAL A 180 -6.64 -22.34 3.31
N PRO A 181 -7.51 -22.86 4.19
CA PRO A 181 -7.74 -24.30 4.28
C PRO A 181 -8.23 -24.86 2.94
N ASP A 182 -7.76 -26.04 2.57
CA ASP A 182 -8.32 -26.72 1.42
C ASP A 182 -9.74 -27.19 1.79
N LYS A 183 -10.66 -27.20 0.82
CA LYS A 183 -12.08 -27.55 1.06
C LYS A 183 -12.26 -28.96 1.63
N LYS A 184 -11.26 -29.84 1.52
CA LYS A 184 -11.28 -31.20 2.06
C LYS A 184 -11.08 -31.29 3.58
N ASP A 185 -10.51 -30.27 4.21
CA ASP A 185 -10.19 -30.28 5.65
C ASP A 185 -11.27 -29.59 6.51
N ALA A 186 -12.32 -29.04 5.90
CA ALA A 186 -13.42 -28.37 6.58
C ALA A 186 -14.60 -29.30 6.92
N SER A 187 -14.45 -30.61 6.70
CA SER A 187 -15.50 -31.62 6.90
C SER A 187 -15.07 -32.77 7.82
N LEU A 188 -14.11 -32.55 8.72
CA LEU A 188 -13.73 -33.49 9.78
C LEU A 188 -13.99 -32.90 11.16
#